data_AF-A0A1I7HPS3-F1
#
_entry.id   AF-A0A1I7HPS3-F1
#
_cell.length_a   1.000
_cell.length_b   1.000
_cell.length_c   1.000
_cell.angle_alpha   90.00
_cell.angle_beta   90.00
_cell.angle_gamma   90.00
#
_symmetry.space_group_name_H-M   'P 1'
#
loop_
_entity.id
_entity.type
_entity.pdbx_description
1 polymer ?
#
loop_
_entity_poly.entity_id
_entity_poly.type
_entity_poly.pdbx_seq_one_letter_code
_entity_poly.pdbx_strand_id
1 'polypeptide(L)'
;MKLSKINSYLGKALFWGIVITQPLFTIAMFKQGGMAEFLALFSALLFLPFFISSLPFSFWKQNDSLTLGSIVLSAALLVLLPIIMLAWFDTFYILLICYEVIMAVAFWKLYGKRAWQLFFLNSFGMLVLLWFVVMVLFRVI
;
A
#
# COMPACT_ATOMS: atom_id res chain seq x y z
N MET A 1 -6.67 25.40 1.80
CA MET A 1 -5.67 24.61 1.06
C MET A 1 -6.40 23.56 0.23
N LYS A 2 -6.21 23.49 -1.11
CA LYS A 2 -6.98 22.54 -1.96
C LYS A 2 -6.57 21.09 -1.64
N LEU A 3 -7.54 20.18 -1.49
CA LEU A 3 -7.34 18.74 -1.21
C LEU A 3 -6.33 18.09 -2.18
N SER A 4 -6.28 18.56 -3.44
CA SER A 4 -5.31 18.12 -4.44
C SER A 4 -3.85 18.36 -4.05
N LYS A 5 -3.53 19.48 -3.36
CA LYS A 5 -2.17 19.76 -2.87
C LYS A 5 -1.78 18.80 -1.77
N ILE A 6 -2.69 18.53 -0.83
CA ILE A 6 -2.47 17.56 0.26
C ILE A 6 -2.22 16.17 -0.31
N ASN A 7 -3.05 15.73 -1.27
CA ASN A 7 -2.86 14.45 -1.95
C ASN A 7 -1.51 14.34 -2.65
N SER A 8 -1.04 15.42 -3.26
CA SER A 8 0.27 15.45 -3.91
C SER A 8 1.42 15.29 -2.92
N TYR A 9 1.39 16.00 -1.79
CA TYR A 9 2.41 15.85 -0.76
C TYR A 9 2.38 14.46 -0.13
N LEU A 10 1.18 13.96 0.23
CA LEU A 10 1.03 12.62 0.80
C LEU A 10 1.47 11.53 -0.17
N GLY A 11 1.08 11.62 -1.45
CA GLY A 11 1.50 10.68 -2.48
C GLY A 11 3.02 10.66 -2.66
N LYS A 12 3.66 11.83 -2.71
CA LYS A 12 5.14 11.91 -2.79
C LYS A 12 5.82 11.32 -1.57
N ALA A 13 5.35 11.66 -0.37
CA ALA A 13 5.91 11.15 0.87
C ALA A 13 5.78 9.62 0.95
N LEU A 14 4.60 9.09 0.61
CA LEU A 14 4.32 7.66 0.56
C LEU A 14 5.22 6.94 -0.45
N PHE A 15 5.33 7.48 -1.66
CA PHE A 15 6.17 6.93 -2.71
C PHE A 15 7.62 6.79 -2.24
N TRP A 16 8.23 7.88 -1.77
CA TRP A 16 9.62 7.87 -1.32
C TRP A 16 9.81 7.02 -0.07
N GLY A 17 8.82 7.04 0.84
CA GLY A 17 8.77 6.17 2.00
C GLY A 17 8.89 4.70 1.59
N ILE A 18 8.02 4.22 0.71
CA ILE A 18 8.04 2.83 0.22
C ILE A 18 9.37 2.51 -0.49
N VAL A 19 9.84 3.39 -1.38
CA VAL A 19 11.11 3.17 -2.12
C VAL A 19 12.31 3.03 -1.19
N ILE A 20 12.34 3.76 -0.08
CA ILE A 20 13.43 3.69 0.88
C ILE A 20 13.26 2.50 1.83
N THR A 21 12.05 2.26 2.34
CA THR A 21 11.83 1.26 3.39
C THR A 21 11.81 -0.17 2.85
N GLN A 22 11.31 -0.41 1.63
CA GLN A 22 11.21 -1.77 1.10
C GLN A 22 12.59 -2.44 0.92
N PRO A 23 13.61 -1.81 0.30
CA PRO A 23 14.94 -2.40 0.21
C PRO A 23 15.57 -2.67 1.59
N LEU A 24 15.43 -1.74 2.53
CA LEU A 24 15.96 -1.89 3.88
C LEU A 24 15.32 -3.06 4.61
N PHE A 25 14.00 -3.21 4.47
CA PHE A 25 13.26 -4.34 5.03
C PHE A 25 13.67 -5.66 4.41
N THR A 26 13.72 -5.72 3.08
CA THR A 26 14.16 -6.91 2.34
C THR A 26 15.55 -7.35 2.80
N ILE A 27 16.50 -6.43 2.93
CA ILE A 27 17.85 -6.72 3.45
C ILE A 27 17.80 -7.22 4.91
N ALA A 28 16.99 -6.59 5.77
CA ALA A 28 16.86 -6.99 7.17
C ALA A 28 16.28 -8.40 7.33
N MET A 29 15.26 -8.73 6.53
CA MET A 29 14.63 -10.04 6.50
C MET A 29 15.59 -11.11 5.96
N PHE A 30 16.27 -10.88 4.83
CA PHE A 30 17.26 -11.85 4.31
C PHE A 30 18.37 -12.20 5.31
N LYS A 31 18.73 -11.28 6.23
CA LYS A 31 19.71 -11.54 7.30
C LYS A 31 19.19 -12.43 8.42
N GLN A 32 17.88 -12.54 8.63
CA GLN A 32 17.28 -13.35 9.71
C GLN A 32 17.14 -14.84 9.33
N GLY A 33 17.13 -15.18 8.04
CA GLY A 33 16.94 -16.57 7.57
C GLY A 33 15.52 -17.13 7.82
N GLY A 34 15.24 -18.35 7.36
CA GLY A 34 13.92 -18.99 7.56
C GLY A 34 12.81 -18.40 6.68
N MET A 35 11.64 -18.09 7.25
CA MET A 35 10.48 -17.51 6.53
C MET A 35 10.64 -16.03 6.13
N ALA A 36 11.84 -15.46 6.29
CA ALA A 36 12.04 -14.04 6.12
C ALA A 36 11.94 -13.56 4.65
N GLU A 37 12.35 -14.38 3.68
CA GLU A 37 12.19 -14.07 2.24
C GLU A 37 10.71 -13.94 1.86
N PHE A 38 9.89 -14.78 2.49
CA PHE A 38 8.46 -14.78 2.33
C PHE A 38 7.83 -13.52 2.97
N LEU A 39 8.28 -13.09 4.15
CA LEU A 39 7.82 -11.85 4.77
C LEU A 39 8.19 -10.62 3.94
N ALA A 40 9.36 -10.62 3.28
CA ALA A 40 9.78 -9.57 2.36
C ALA A 40 8.90 -9.50 1.09
N LEU A 41 8.57 -10.65 0.50
CA LEU A 41 7.64 -10.71 -0.63
C LEU A 41 6.24 -10.23 -0.21
N PHE A 42 5.80 -10.65 0.98
CA PHE A 42 4.49 -10.33 1.53
C PHE A 42 4.33 -8.84 1.84
N SER A 43 5.35 -8.20 2.41
CA SER A 43 5.32 -6.75 2.63
C SER A 43 5.26 -5.99 1.31
N ALA A 44 6.05 -6.39 0.32
CA ALA A 44 6.05 -5.75 -0.99
C ALA A 44 4.67 -5.82 -1.66
N LEU A 45 4.00 -6.97 -1.55
CA LEU A 45 2.64 -7.19 -2.04
C LEU A 45 1.60 -6.29 -1.34
N LEU A 46 1.69 -6.15 -0.02
CA LEU A 46 0.79 -5.28 0.76
C LEU A 46 0.96 -3.79 0.41
N PHE A 47 2.18 -3.34 0.10
CA PHE A 47 2.44 -1.95 -0.29
C PHE A 47 2.11 -1.63 -1.75
N LEU A 48 1.90 -2.65 -2.59
CA LEU A 48 1.71 -2.50 -4.03
C LEU A 48 0.54 -1.57 -4.43
N PRO A 49 -0.69 -1.70 -3.90
CA PRO A 49 -1.79 -0.78 -4.24
C PRO A 49 -1.47 0.67 -3.86
N PHE A 50 -0.82 0.89 -2.71
CA PHE A 50 -0.43 2.22 -2.23
C PHE A 50 0.70 2.84 -3.07
N PHE A 51 1.65 2.00 -3.49
CA PHE A 51 2.72 2.40 -4.38
C PHE A 51 2.15 2.87 -5.72
N ILE A 52 1.27 2.09 -6.33
CA ILE A 52 0.64 2.41 -7.62
C ILE A 52 -0.17 3.71 -7.53
N SER A 53 -0.97 3.90 -6.47
CA SER A 53 -1.75 5.14 -6.29
C SER A 53 -0.88 6.38 -6.10
N SER A 54 0.36 6.21 -5.65
CA SER A 54 1.30 7.30 -5.40
C SER A 54 2.10 7.74 -6.64
N LEU A 55 2.27 6.86 -7.65
CA LEU A 55 3.05 7.12 -8.87
C LEU A 55 2.66 8.40 -9.64
N PRO A 56 1.35 8.72 -9.83
CA PRO A 56 0.94 9.92 -10.56
C PRO A 56 1.36 11.23 -9.90
N PHE A 57 1.82 11.19 -8.64
CA PHE A 57 2.24 12.38 -7.90
C PHE A 57 3.75 12.57 -7.86
N SER A 58 4.52 11.49 -8.04
CA SER A 58 5.99 11.51 -7.88
C SER A 58 6.75 11.72 -9.19
N PHE A 59 6.32 11.09 -10.29
CA PHE A 59 7.05 11.15 -11.57
C PHE A 59 6.28 11.77 -12.72
N TRP A 60 4.95 11.81 -12.63
CA TRP A 60 4.10 12.26 -13.72
C TRP A 60 3.47 13.60 -13.33
N LYS A 61 3.34 14.53 -14.29
CA LYS A 61 2.39 15.63 -14.13
C LYS A 61 1.02 15.00 -13.88
N GLN A 62 0.31 15.51 -12.88
CA GLN A 62 -1.01 15.02 -12.49
C GLN A 62 -1.93 15.02 -13.72
N ASN A 63 -2.10 13.84 -14.32
CA ASN A 63 -2.93 13.61 -15.50
C ASN A 63 -4.15 12.82 -15.05
N ASP A 64 -5.34 13.29 -15.41
CA ASP A 64 -6.59 12.70 -14.96
C ASP A 64 -6.75 11.25 -15.43
N SER A 65 -6.22 10.89 -16.60
CA SER A 65 -6.29 9.51 -17.12
C SER A 65 -5.39 8.55 -16.34
N LEU A 66 -4.14 8.96 -16.06
CA LEU A 66 -3.19 8.18 -15.25
C LEU A 66 -3.68 8.05 -13.81
N THR A 67 -4.26 9.11 -13.28
CA THR A 67 -4.84 9.13 -11.94
C THR A 67 -6.00 8.14 -11.85
N LEU A 68 -6.91 8.15 -12.83
CA LEU A 68 -8.01 7.18 -12.89
C LEU A 68 -7.49 5.74 -13.02
N GLY A 69 -6.52 5.50 -13.90
CA GLY A 69 -5.89 4.18 -14.07
C GLY A 69 -5.28 3.67 -12.76
N SER A 70 -4.56 4.53 -12.02
CA SER A 70 -3.97 4.18 -10.74
C SER A 70 -5.01 3.82 -9.68
N ILE A 71 -6.12 4.56 -9.62
CA ILE A 71 -7.25 4.29 -8.71
C ILE A 71 -7.86 2.92 -9.03
N VAL A 72 -8.15 2.65 -10.30
CA VAL A 72 -8.77 1.39 -10.75
C VAL A 72 -7.84 0.21 -10.48
N LEU A 73 -6.56 0.32 -10.81
CA LEU A 73 -5.58 -0.74 -10.57
C LEU A 73 -5.38 -0.99 -9.07
N SER A 74 -5.30 0.06 -8.26
CA SER A 74 -5.19 -0.07 -6.80
C SER A 74 -6.43 -0.76 -6.21
N ALA A 75 -7.63 -0.39 -6.67
CA ALA A 75 -8.87 -1.02 -6.25
C ALA A 75 -8.93 -2.51 -6.62
N ALA A 76 -8.49 -2.84 -7.84
CA ALA A 76 -8.42 -4.23 -8.30
C ALA A 76 -7.45 -5.03 -7.43
N LEU A 77 -6.28 -4.46 -7.10
CA LEU A 77 -5.30 -5.11 -6.23
C LEU A 77 -5.81 -5.33 -4.81
N LEU A 78 -6.48 -4.35 -4.19
CA LEU A 78 -7.11 -4.52 -2.87
C LEU A 78 -8.13 -5.68 -2.81
N VAL A 79 -8.72 -6.05 -3.96
CA VAL A 79 -9.66 -7.18 -4.06
C VAL A 79 -8.95 -8.48 -4.45
N LEU A 80 -8.00 -8.42 -5.38
CA LEU A 80 -7.32 -9.61 -5.91
C LEU A 80 -6.25 -10.15 -4.96
N LEU A 81 -5.53 -9.29 -4.25
CA LEU A 81 -4.52 -9.71 -3.26
C LEU A 81 -5.09 -10.67 -2.23
N PRO A 82 -6.18 -10.36 -1.49
CA PRO A 82 -6.72 -11.29 -0.50
C PRO A 82 -7.12 -12.65 -1.10
N ILE A 83 -7.57 -12.71 -2.35
CA ILE A 83 -7.91 -13.97 -3.04
C ILE A 83 -6.65 -14.79 -3.33
N ILE A 84 -5.62 -14.14 -3.90
CA ILE A 84 -4.31 -14.78 -4.14
C ILE A 84 -3.71 -15.23 -2.80
N MET A 85 -3.92 -14.43 -1.76
CA MET A 85 -3.46 -14.72 -0.41
C MET A 85 -4.19 -15.90 0.23
N LEU A 86 -5.46 -16.10 -0.08
CA LEU A 86 -6.21 -17.26 0.39
C LEU A 86 -5.79 -18.56 -0.30
N ALA A 87 -5.39 -18.46 -1.57
CA ALA A 87 -5.03 -19.63 -2.38
C ALA A 87 -3.62 -20.17 -2.09
N TRP A 88 -2.72 -19.34 -1.57
CA TRP A 88 -1.31 -19.68 -1.40
C TRP A 88 -0.83 -19.74 0.06
N PHE A 89 -1.64 -19.28 1.02
CA PHE A 89 -1.15 -19.02 2.38
C PHE A 89 -2.04 -19.61 3.47
N ASP A 90 -1.41 -20.03 4.57
CA ASP A 90 -2.05 -20.68 5.71
C ASP A 90 -3.15 -19.82 6.36
N THR A 91 -4.08 -20.49 7.07
CA THR A 91 -5.18 -19.85 7.83
C THR A 91 -4.71 -18.76 8.81
N PHE A 92 -3.43 -18.73 9.17
CA PHE A 92 -2.79 -17.69 9.97
C PHE A 92 -2.94 -16.27 9.35
N TYR A 93 -3.12 -16.16 8.03
CA TYR A 93 -3.24 -14.87 7.33
C TYR A 93 -4.69 -14.37 7.17
N ILE A 94 -5.68 -15.01 7.81
CA ILE A 94 -7.10 -14.60 7.79
C ILE A 94 -7.29 -13.15 8.23
N LEU A 95 -6.57 -12.68 9.25
CA LEU A 95 -6.68 -11.30 9.72
C LEU A 95 -6.31 -10.29 8.63
N LEU A 96 -5.35 -10.65 7.78
CA LEU A 96 -4.88 -9.81 6.69
C LEU A 96 -5.86 -9.80 5.50
N ILE A 97 -6.46 -10.96 5.22
CA ILE A 97 -7.57 -11.06 4.26
C ILE A 97 -8.74 -10.18 4.72
N CYS A 98 -9.13 -10.29 5.99
CA CYS A 98 -10.18 -9.45 6.56
C CYS A 98 -9.84 -7.96 6.44
N TYR A 99 -8.59 -7.60 6.69
CA TYR A 99 -8.09 -6.24 6.51
C TYR A 99 -8.22 -5.73 5.07
N GLU A 100 -7.75 -6.48 4.07
CA GLU A 100 -7.85 -6.08 2.66
C GLU A 100 -9.32 -5.98 2.20
N VAL A 101 -10.18 -6.88 2.67
CA VAL A 101 -11.63 -6.83 2.41
C VAL A 101 -12.26 -5.57 3.02
N ILE A 102 -11.94 -5.23 4.27
CA ILE A 102 -12.40 -3.99 4.91
C ILE A 102 -11.95 -2.76 4.10
N MET A 103 -10.71 -2.79 3.61
CA MET A 103 -10.15 -1.73 2.79
C MET A 103 -10.86 -1.58 1.44
N ALA A 104 -11.15 -2.69 0.76
CA ALA A 104 -11.92 -2.69 -0.48
C ALA A 104 -13.33 -2.12 -0.26
N VAL A 105 -14.01 -2.49 0.84
CA VAL A 105 -15.35 -1.96 1.19
C VAL A 105 -15.29 -0.46 1.50
N ALA A 106 -14.30 -0.01 2.26
CA ALA A 106 -14.12 1.42 2.56
C ALA A 106 -13.86 2.22 1.28
N PHE A 107 -13.05 1.66 0.37
CA PHE A 107 -12.76 2.26 -0.93
C PHE A 107 -13.99 2.36 -1.83
N TRP A 108 -14.84 1.32 -1.84
CA TRP A 108 -16.11 1.31 -2.58
C TRP A 108 -17.06 2.43 -2.15
N LYS A 109 -17.14 2.73 -0.85
CA LYS A 109 -17.96 3.84 -0.33
C LYS A 109 -17.53 5.22 -0.85
N LEU A 110 -16.31 5.34 -1.37
CA LEU A 110 -15.76 6.57 -1.95
C LEU A 110 -15.86 6.60 -3.48
N TYR A 111 -16.55 5.64 -4.10
CA TYR A 111 -16.72 5.56 -5.55
C TYR A 111 -17.25 6.86 -6.16
N GLY A 112 -16.70 7.25 -7.32
CA GLY A 112 -17.02 8.52 -7.99
C GLY A 112 -16.33 9.76 -7.38
N LYS A 113 -15.79 9.67 -6.16
CA LYS A 113 -15.08 10.78 -5.48
C LYS A 113 -13.56 10.61 -5.58
N ARG A 114 -13.00 10.76 -6.78
CA ARG A 114 -11.57 10.50 -7.09
C ARG A 114 -10.59 11.15 -6.10
N ALA A 115 -10.80 12.43 -5.78
CA ALA A 115 -9.92 13.16 -4.85
C ALA A 115 -9.94 12.55 -3.44
N TRP A 116 -11.09 12.03 -2.99
CA TRP A 116 -11.23 11.35 -1.70
C TRP A 116 -10.67 9.92 -1.75
N GLN A 117 -10.82 9.21 -2.86
CA GLN A 117 -10.22 7.88 -3.05
C GLN A 117 -8.69 7.95 -2.96
N LEU A 118 -8.07 8.93 -3.62
CA LEU A 118 -6.62 9.15 -3.56
C LEU A 118 -6.18 9.61 -2.17
N PHE A 119 -6.95 10.50 -1.53
CA PHE A 119 -6.66 10.95 -0.18
C PHE A 119 -6.67 9.77 0.80
N PHE A 120 -7.68 8.91 0.69
CA PHE A 120 -7.81 7.71 1.50
C PHE A 120 -6.66 6.73 1.26
N LEU A 121 -6.38 6.37 0.00
CA LEU A 121 -5.27 5.48 -0.36
C LEU A 121 -3.92 6.02 0.14
N ASN A 122 -3.63 7.30 -0.08
CA ASN A 122 -2.35 7.88 0.31
C ASN A 122 -2.21 8.03 1.83
N SER A 123 -3.26 8.50 2.52
CA SER A 123 -3.24 8.66 3.98
C SER A 123 -3.14 7.31 4.68
N PHE A 124 -3.88 6.33 4.19
CA PHE A 124 -3.88 5.00 4.76
C PHE A 124 -2.58 4.26 4.47
N GLY A 125 -2.08 4.30 3.23
CA GLY A 125 -0.75 3.78 2.89
C GLY A 125 0.35 4.38 3.77
N MET A 126 0.25 5.67 4.12
CA MET A 126 1.18 6.31 5.06
C MET A 126 1.07 5.77 6.49
N LEU A 127 -0.14 5.47 6.98
CA LEU A 127 -0.33 4.86 8.30
C LEU A 127 0.27 3.46 8.34
N VAL A 128 0.03 2.66 7.31
CA VAL A 128 0.60 1.32 7.14
C VAL A 128 2.12 1.38 7.08
N LEU A 129 2.67 2.32 6.30
CA LEU A 129 4.11 2.55 6.22
C LEU A 129 4.70 2.93 7.59
N LEU A 130 4.05 3.85 8.32
CA LEU A 130 4.51 4.27 9.64
C LEU A 130 4.50 3.11 10.63
N TRP A 131 3.41 2.36 10.68
CA TRP A 131 3.29 1.16 11.52
C TRP A 131 4.41 0.16 11.19
N PHE A 132 4.67 -0.06 9.91
CA PHE A 132 5.72 -0.97 9.45
C PHE A 132 7.12 -0.51 9.86
N VAL A 133 7.43 0.77 9.70
CA VAL A 133 8.70 1.36 10.15
C VAL A 133 8.88 1.21 11.67
N VAL A 134 7.82 1.44 12.45
CA VAL A 134 7.84 1.24 13.92
C VAL A 134 8.13 -0.22 14.25
N MET A 135 7.42 -1.17 13.65
CA MET A 135 7.65 -2.60 13.92
C MET A 135 9.10 -3.04 13.66
N VAL A 136 9.69 -2.54 12.56
CA VAL A 136 11.08 -2.82 12.20
C VAL A 136 12.07 -2.14 13.17
N LEU A 137 11.85 -0.86 13.53
CA LEU A 137 12.74 -0.12 14.44
C LEU A 137 12.76 -0.72 15.85
N PHE A 138 11.62 -1.16 16.35
CA PHE A 138 11.50 -1.73 17.69
C PHE A 138 11.82 -3.23 17.75
N ARG A 139 12.29 -3.84 16.64
CA ARG A 139 12.62 -5.29 16.55
C ARG A 139 11.49 -6.19 17.06
N VAL A 140 10.25 -5.80 16.78
CA VAL A 140 9.06 -6.60 17.14
C VAL A 140 8.84 -7.74 16.13
N ILE A 141 9.58 -7.72 15.01
CA ILE A 141 9.63 -8.73 13.96
C ILE A 141 11.08 -9.23 13.81
#